data_AF-A0A0G1ZMY2-F1
#
_entry.id   AF-A0A0G1ZMY2-F1
#
_cell.length_a   1.000
_cell.length_b   1.000
_cell.length_c   1.000
_cell.angle_alpha   90.00
_cell.angle_beta   90.00
_cell.angle_gamma   90.00
#
_symmetry.space_group_name_H-M   'P 1'
#
loop_
_entity.id
_entity.type
_entity.pdbx_description
1 polymer ?
#
loop_
_entity_poly.entity_id
_entity_poly.type
_entity_poly.pdbx_seq_one_letter_code
_entity_poly.pdbx_strand_id
1 'polypeptide(L)'
;MAFAVSQEKFSGPLELLLALIEEKKLTITEVSLKSVADEYLAYLETHEVPSDELADFLLVASRLIYLKSRELMPYLRLDDEDANAAKLEDQLRLYREFVAAAAKLEERYLQAPLYRRPFVRPQREMQFAPGKALMPAALADAYRSVLKRLEPFFALQQTSIERVKSIEERIEELTGALKAKATMRFKDVIASAGSKVEVVVSFLALLELLRRRSVRVKQDDHYGEIMIERYE
;
A
#
# COMPACT_ATOMS: atom_id res chain seq x y z
N MET A 1 -1.41 -22.75 -29.55
CA MET A 1 -0.66 -22.42 -28.31
C MET A 1 -0.68 -20.90 -28.20
N ALA A 2 -1.50 -20.37 -27.29
CA ALA A 2 -1.57 -18.94 -27.07
C ALA A 2 -0.36 -18.54 -26.21
N PHE A 3 0.59 -17.84 -26.82
CA PHE A 3 1.67 -17.21 -26.08
C PHE A 3 1.07 -16.04 -25.32
N ALA A 4 0.97 -16.16 -24.00
CA ALA A 4 0.69 -15.02 -23.14
C ALA A 4 1.95 -14.13 -23.18
N VAL A 5 1.89 -13.07 -23.99
CA VAL A 5 2.88 -12.00 -23.97
C VAL A 5 2.71 -11.29 -22.63
N SER A 6 3.61 -11.57 -21.68
CA SER A 6 3.70 -10.79 -20.46
C SER A 6 4.21 -9.41 -20.85
N GLN A 7 3.37 -8.38 -20.73
CA GLN A 7 3.84 -7.00 -20.74
C GLN A 7 4.87 -6.81 -19.62
N GLU A 8 5.76 -5.83 -19.79
CA GLU A 8 6.78 -5.43 -18.83
C GLU A 8 6.12 -5.12 -17.47
N LYS A 9 6.12 -6.11 -16.59
CA LYS A 9 5.73 -5.95 -15.19
C LYS A 9 6.94 -5.37 -14.48
N PHE A 10 6.94 -4.06 -14.28
CA PHE A 10 7.86 -3.43 -13.33
C PHE A 10 7.61 -4.05 -11.95
N SER A 11 8.67 -4.41 -11.24
CA SER A 11 8.67 -4.92 -9.88
C SER A 11 8.51 -3.79 -8.85
N GLY A 12 7.62 -2.83 -9.15
CA GLY A 12 7.26 -1.72 -8.27
C GLY A 12 7.46 -0.31 -8.86
N PRO A 13 7.05 0.73 -8.12
CA PRO A 13 6.95 2.09 -8.63
C PRO A 13 8.29 2.78 -8.89
N LEU A 14 9.33 2.45 -8.11
CA LEU A 14 10.66 3.03 -8.30
C LEU A 14 11.33 2.50 -9.58
N GLU A 15 11.03 1.27 -9.99
CA GLU A 15 11.56 0.70 -11.23
C GLU A 15 10.97 1.38 -12.45
N LEU A 16 9.64 1.54 -12.49
CA LEU A 16 8.96 2.30 -13.54
C LEU A 16 9.54 3.71 -13.65
N LEU A 17 9.72 4.38 -12.52
CA LEU A 17 10.19 5.76 -12.47
C LEU A 17 11.65 5.88 -12.95
N LEU A 18 12.48 4.91 -12.59
CA LEU A 18 13.85 4.82 -13.09
C LEU A 18 13.87 4.57 -14.61
N ALA A 19 13.04 3.66 -15.11
CA ALA A 19 12.93 3.36 -16.54
C ALA A 19 12.52 4.59 -17.37
N LEU A 20 11.52 5.36 -16.91
CA LEU A 20 11.08 6.59 -17.58
C LEU A 20 12.20 7.66 -17.64
N ILE A 21 12.99 7.77 -16.57
CA ILE A 21 14.13 8.70 -16.53
C ILE A 21 15.25 8.25 -17.48
N GLU A 22 15.54 6.96 -17.51
CA GLU A 22 16.56 6.38 -18.37
C GLU A 22 16.19 6.46 -19.85
N GLU A 23 14.91 6.23 -20.19
CA GLU A 23 14.39 6.37 -21.56
C GLU A 23 14.61 7.79 -22.11
N LYS A 24 14.38 8.81 -21.26
CA LYS A 24 14.65 10.21 -21.59
C LYS A 24 16.11 10.62 -21.47
N LYS A 25 17.01 9.71 -21.07
CA LYS A 25 18.44 9.98 -20.83
C LYS A 25 18.67 11.15 -19.85
N LEU A 26 17.81 11.25 -18.84
CA LEU A 26 17.87 12.31 -17.83
C LEU A 26 18.71 11.87 -16.62
N THR A 27 19.23 12.85 -15.88
CA THR A 27 19.89 12.60 -14.61
C THR A 27 18.87 12.57 -13.48
N ILE A 28 19.05 11.73 -12.47
CA ILE A 28 18.13 11.67 -11.32
C ILE A 28 18.26 12.98 -10.52
N THR A 29 17.34 13.90 -10.79
CA THR A 29 17.21 15.23 -10.18
C THR A 29 15.73 15.57 -10.02
N GLU A 30 15.39 16.49 -9.12
CA GLU A 30 14.01 17.00 -8.99
C GLU A 30 13.39 17.48 -10.32
N VAL A 31 14.18 18.16 -11.18
CA VAL A 31 13.69 18.64 -12.48
C VAL A 31 13.29 17.47 -13.39
N SER A 32 14.11 16.41 -13.38
CA SER A 32 13.82 15.22 -14.17
C SER A 32 12.62 14.45 -13.63
N LEU A 33 12.47 14.33 -12.30
CA LEU A 33 11.30 13.72 -11.67
C LEU A 33 9.99 14.42 -12.09
N LYS A 34 9.99 15.75 -12.14
CA LYS A 34 8.84 16.54 -12.59
C LYS A 34 8.52 16.29 -14.06
N SER A 35 9.55 16.16 -14.90
CA SER A 35 9.39 15.94 -16.35
C SER A 35 8.82 14.57 -16.72
N VAL A 36 8.94 13.56 -15.84
CA VAL A 36 8.38 12.21 -16.03
C VAL A 36 7.07 11.99 -15.27
N ALA A 37 6.59 12.99 -14.52
CA ALA A 37 5.40 12.85 -13.68
C ALA A 37 4.14 12.52 -14.49
N ASP A 38 3.96 13.16 -15.65
CA ASP A 38 2.79 12.92 -16.50
C ASP A 38 2.80 11.53 -17.12
N GLU A 39 3.98 11.03 -17.51
CA GLU A 39 4.14 9.68 -18.05
C GLU A 39 3.90 8.61 -16.98
N TYR A 40 4.39 8.85 -15.76
CA TYR A 40 4.12 7.98 -14.63
C TYR A 40 2.62 7.89 -14.33
N LEU A 41 1.90 9.01 -14.33
CA LEU A 41 0.45 9.04 -14.14
C LEU A 41 -0.30 8.38 -15.32
N ALA A 42 0.13 8.66 -16.56
CA ALA A 42 -0.46 8.04 -17.74
C ALA A 42 -0.28 6.51 -17.74
N TYR A 43 0.85 6.01 -17.23
CA TYR A 43 1.06 4.57 -17.03
C TYR A 43 0.02 3.99 -16.08
N LEU A 44 -0.24 4.66 -14.94
CA LEU A 44 -1.24 4.23 -13.95
C LEU A 44 -2.68 4.25 -14.49
N GLU A 45 -3.00 5.16 -15.40
CA GLU A 45 -4.33 5.24 -16.02
C GLU A 45 -4.54 4.16 -17.09
N THR A 46 -3.47 3.76 -17.77
CA THR A 46 -3.53 2.84 -18.92
C THR A 46 -3.28 1.38 -18.56
N HIS A 47 -2.57 1.11 -17.46
CA HIS A 47 -2.20 -0.23 -17.03
C HIS A 47 -2.90 -0.61 -15.73
N GLU A 48 -3.31 -1.88 -15.64
CA GLU A 48 -3.94 -2.42 -14.44
C GLU A 48 -2.85 -2.78 -13.43
N VAL A 49 -2.64 -1.90 -12.44
CA VAL A 49 -1.68 -2.15 -11.36
C VAL A 49 -2.27 -3.17 -10.37
N PRO A 50 -1.50 -4.21 -9.97
CA PRO A 50 -1.94 -5.15 -8.96
C PRO A 50 -2.39 -4.46 -7.66
N SER A 51 -3.51 -4.91 -7.07
CA SER A 51 -4.12 -4.27 -5.89
C SER A 51 -3.19 -4.28 -4.66
N ASP A 52 -2.24 -5.20 -4.61
CA ASP A 52 -1.22 -5.33 -3.57
C ASP A 52 -0.12 -4.27 -3.67
N GLU A 53 0.17 -3.76 -4.87
CA GLU A 53 1.21 -2.74 -5.12
C GLU A 53 0.62 -1.33 -5.32
N LEU A 54 -0.70 -1.22 -5.56
CA LEU A 54 -1.37 0.03 -5.88
C LEU A 54 -1.10 1.15 -4.85
N ALA A 55 -1.03 0.82 -3.56
CA ALA A 55 -0.76 1.80 -2.51
C ALA A 55 0.62 2.45 -2.68
N ASP A 56 1.64 1.67 -3.03
CA ASP A 56 3.00 2.16 -3.23
C ASP A 56 3.09 3.03 -4.50
N PHE A 57 2.40 2.62 -5.57
CA PHE A 57 2.30 3.42 -6.78
C PHE A 57 1.60 4.76 -6.55
N LEU A 58 0.50 4.77 -5.80
CA LEU A 58 -0.23 5.99 -5.45
C LEU A 58 0.59 6.90 -4.51
N LEU A 59 1.37 6.33 -3.60
CA LEU A 59 2.28 7.10 -2.76
C LEU A 59 3.31 7.86 -3.62
N VAL A 60 3.93 7.19 -4.58
CA VAL A 60 4.88 7.84 -5.50
C VAL A 60 4.17 8.85 -6.42
N ALA A 61 2.98 8.53 -6.94
CA ALA A 61 2.16 9.44 -7.73
C ALA A 61 1.86 10.75 -6.97
N SER A 62 1.42 10.64 -5.71
CA SER A 62 1.10 11.80 -4.88
C SER A 62 2.32 12.72 -4.67
N ARG A 63 3.52 12.13 -4.51
CA ARG A 63 4.78 12.87 -4.39
C ARG A 63 5.16 13.57 -5.70
N LEU A 64 4.98 12.92 -6.85
CA LEU A 64 5.23 13.53 -8.15
C LEU A 64 4.28 14.70 -8.43
N ILE A 65 2.99 14.54 -8.13
CA ILE A 65 1.98 15.61 -8.24
C ILE A 65 2.36 16.78 -7.32
N TYR A 66 2.77 16.49 -6.09
CA TYR A 66 3.24 17.51 -5.16
C TYR A 66 4.45 18.28 -5.70
N LEU A 67 5.46 17.57 -6.23
CA LEU A 67 6.64 18.18 -6.84
C LEU A 67 6.29 19.10 -8.03
N LYS A 68 5.33 18.68 -8.87
CA LYS A 68 4.84 19.46 -10.02
C LYS A 68 4.00 20.67 -9.59
N SER A 69 3.14 20.50 -8.58
CA SER A 69 2.30 21.57 -8.02
C SER A 69 3.13 22.72 -7.43
N ARG A 70 4.20 22.40 -6.70
CA ARG A 70 5.12 23.41 -6.13
C ARG A 70 5.79 24.28 -7.19
N GLU A 71 6.09 23.73 -8.37
CA GLU A 71 6.66 24.50 -9.47
C GLU A 71 5.65 25.47 -10.08
N LEU A 72 4.38 25.05 -10.20
CA LEU A 72 3.30 25.88 -10.74
C LEU A 72 2.81 26.96 -9.76
N MET A 73 3.01 26.76 -8.45
CA MET A 73 2.53 27.68 -7.40
C MET A 73 3.65 28.13 -6.46
N PRO A 74 4.63 28.94 -6.94
CA PRO A 74 5.77 29.38 -6.14
C PRO A 74 5.42 30.28 -4.94
N TYR A 75 4.20 30.84 -4.90
CA TYR A 75 3.74 31.75 -3.84
C TYR A 75 2.98 31.04 -2.71
N LEU A 76 2.65 29.76 -2.87
CA LEU A 76 2.05 28.97 -1.79
C LEU A 76 3.17 28.55 -0.83
N ARG A 77 3.31 29.28 0.28
CA ARG A 77 4.06 28.77 1.44
C ARG A 77 3.19 27.71 2.12
N LEU A 78 3.29 26.48 1.62
CA LEU A 78 2.88 25.31 2.39
C LEU A 78 3.90 25.20 3.53
N ASP A 79 3.46 25.20 4.78
CA ASP A 79 4.33 25.08 5.94
C ASP A 79 5.29 23.88 5.76
N ASP A 80 6.57 24.08 6.09
CA ASP A 80 7.71 23.20 5.80
C ASP A 80 7.63 21.78 6.43
N GLU A 81 6.54 21.43 7.11
CA GLU A 81 6.35 20.08 7.67
C GLU A 81 6.27 18.98 6.58
N ASP A 82 5.98 19.36 5.33
CA ASP A 82 5.93 18.45 4.17
C ASP A 82 7.21 18.42 3.32
N ALA A 83 8.37 18.83 3.88
CA ALA A 83 9.70 18.77 3.23
C ALA A 83 10.23 17.35 2.91
N ASN A 84 9.35 16.37 2.68
CA ASN A 84 9.69 15.01 2.22
C ASN A 84 10.04 14.92 0.73
N ALA A 85 9.95 16.02 -0.04
CA ALA A 85 10.41 16.09 -1.43
C ALA A 85 11.90 15.70 -1.58
N ALA A 86 12.73 16.07 -0.59
CA ALA A 86 14.15 15.72 -0.54
C ALA A 86 14.42 14.20 -0.38
N LYS A 87 13.40 13.35 -0.23
CA LYS A 87 13.60 11.90 -0.08
C LYS A 87 13.42 11.10 -1.37
N LEU A 88 12.64 11.57 -2.35
CA LEU A 88 12.32 10.74 -3.52
C LEU A 88 13.51 10.61 -4.49
N GLU A 89 14.24 11.71 -4.72
CA GLU A 89 15.45 11.70 -5.55
C GLU A 89 16.52 10.76 -4.95
N ASP A 90 16.78 10.89 -3.65
CA ASP A 90 17.73 10.05 -2.94
C ASP A 90 17.30 8.58 -2.88
N GLN A 91 16.00 8.32 -2.70
CA GLN A 91 15.43 6.97 -2.78
C GLN A 91 15.66 6.36 -4.16
N LEU A 92 15.43 7.11 -5.23
CA LEU A 92 15.63 6.62 -6.59
C LEU A 92 17.12 6.40 -6.91
N ARG A 93 18.00 7.30 -6.43
CA ARG A 93 19.45 7.16 -6.57
C ARG A 93 19.94 5.89 -5.87
N LEU A 94 19.50 5.65 -4.64
CA LEU A 94 19.82 4.45 -3.87
C LEU A 94 19.26 3.18 -4.55
N TYR A 95 18.02 3.24 -5.03
CA TYR A 95 17.40 2.13 -5.76
C TYR A 95 18.22 1.76 -7.02
N ARG A 96 18.64 2.76 -7.81
CA ARG A 96 19.51 2.54 -8.98
C ARG A 96 20.84 1.86 -8.61
N GLU A 97 21.45 2.24 -7.48
CA GLU A 97 22.68 1.59 -6.99
C GLU A 97 22.44 0.11 -6.65
N PHE A 98 21.31 -0.21 -6.03
CA PHE A 98 20.94 -1.60 -5.73
C PHE A 98 20.64 -2.42 -6.99
N VAL A 99 19.93 -1.86 -7.97
CA VAL A 99 19.69 -2.53 -9.27
C VAL A 99 21.02 -2.84 -9.95
N ALA A 100 21.94 -1.88 -9.99
CA ALA A 100 23.27 -2.09 -10.57
C ALA A 100 24.11 -3.12 -9.80
N ALA A 101 23.99 -3.16 -8.47
CA ALA A 101 24.66 -4.15 -7.63
C ALA A 101 24.08 -5.56 -7.82
N ALA A 102 22.76 -5.67 -7.94
CA ALA A 102 22.06 -6.92 -8.19
C ALA A 102 22.47 -7.55 -9.53
N ALA A 103 22.53 -6.74 -10.59
CA ALA A 103 23.00 -7.20 -11.91
C ALA A 103 24.44 -7.76 -11.85
N LYS A 104 25.35 -7.08 -11.12
CA LYS A 104 26.73 -7.58 -10.93
C LYS A 104 26.79 -8.86 -10.11
N LEU A 105 25.91 -9.02 -9.13
CA LEU A 105 25.83 -10.26 -8.34
C LEU A 105 25.30 -11.42 -9.18
N GLU A 106 24.29 -11.17 -10.01
CA GLU A 106 23.76 -12.15 -10.94
C GLU A 106 24.83 -12.60 -11.95
N GLU A 107 25.57 -11.67 -12.53
CA GLU A 107 26.70 -11.97 -13.42
C GLU A 107 27.72 -12.89 -12.73
N ARG A 108 28.13 -12.57 -11.49
CA ARG A 108 29.05 -13.39 -10.72
C ARG A 108 28.49 -14.77 -10.39
N TYR A 109 27.20 -14.85 -10.08
CA TYR A 109 26.53 -16.11 -9.78
C TYR A 109 26.51 -17.03 -11.01
N LEU A 110 26.21 -16.48 -12.19
CA LEU A 110 26.20 -17.21 -13.46
C LEU A 110 27.61 -17.65 -13.90
N GLN A 111 28.64 -16.84 -13.62
CA GLN A 111 30.05 -17.16 -13.91
C GLN A 111 30.67 -18.18 -12.97
N ALA A 112 30.03 -18.48 -11.83
CA ALA A 112 30.49 -19.49 -10.88
C ALA A 112 29.63 -20.76 -11.03
N PRO A 113 29.92 -21.65 -11.99
CA PRO A 113 29.28 -22.95 -12.00
C PRO A 113 29.79 -23.73 -10.79
N LEU A 114 29.04 -23.65 -9.69
CA LEU A 114 29.21 -24.47 -8.51
C LEU A 114 28.81 -25.91 -8.87
N TYR A 115 29.63 -26.57 -9.68
CA TYR A 115 29.55 -28.01 -9.86
C TYR A 115 29.90 -28.63 -8.51
N ARG A 116 28.87 -29.03 -7.77
CA ARG A 116 29.04 -29.84 -6.59
C ARG A 116 29.71 -31.12 -7.06
N ARG A 117 30.99 -31.35 -6.69
CA ARG A 117 31.57 -32.69 -6.84
C ARG A 117 30.60 -33.65 -6.17
N PRO A 118 30.18 -34.76 -6.83
CA PRO A 118 29.38 -35.76 -6.18
C PRO A 118 30.15 -36.17 -4.93
N PHE A 119 29.59 -35.83 -3.77
CA PHE A 119 30.16 -36.22 -2.50
C PHE A 119 29.90 -37.71 -2.37
N VAL A 120 30.84 -38.51 -2.89
CA VAL A 120 30.83 -39.95 -2.66
C VAL A 120 31.12 -40.12 -1.18
N ARG A 121 30.07 -40.26 -0.37
CA ARG A 121 30.21 -40.67 1.03
C ARG A 121 30.98 -41.98 0.97
N PRO A 122 32.19 -42.08 1.55
CA PRO A 122 32.76 -43.39 1.76
C PRO A 122 31.73 -44.18 2.57
N GLN A 123 31.35 -45.37 2.10
CA GLN A 123 30.60 -46.34 2.89
C GLN A 123 31.49 -46.76 4.06
N ARG A 124 31.57 -45.90 5.08
CA ARG A 124 31.98 -46.28 6.41
C ARG A 124 30.71 -46.74 7.10
N GLU A 125 30.76 -47.89 7.74
CA GLU A 125 29.77 -48.24 8.77
C GLU A 125 29.76 -47.08 9.77
N MET A 126 28.75 -46.21 9.67
CA MET A 126 28.60 -45.09 10.58
C MET A 126 28.19 -45.64 11.93
N GLN A 127 29.17 -45.92 12.78
CA GLN A 127 28.89 -46.10 14.20
C GLN A 127 28.50 -44.73 14.74
N PHE A 128 27.22 -44.56 15.05
CA PHE A 128 26.72 -43.35 15.67
C PHE A 128 27.28 -43.24 17.09
N ALA A 129 28.38 -42.51 17.23
CA ALA A 129 28.99 -42.15 18.48
C ALA A 129 28.75 -40.65 18.73
N PRO A 130 27.70 -40.26 19.46
CA PRO A 130 27.47 -38.86 19.78
C PRO A 130 28.67 -38.33 20.56
N GLY A 131 29.26 -37.24 20.09
CA GLY A 131 30.35 -36.57 20.80
C GLY A 131 29.89 -36.14 22.19
N LYS A 132 30.79 -36.14 23.18
CA LYS A 132 30.47 -35.80 24.59
C LYS A 132 29.80 -34.44 24.80
N ALA A 133 29.84 -33.56 23.81
CA ALA A 133 29.18 -32.25 23.81
C ALA A 133 27.71 -32.28 23.34
N LEU A 134 27.21 -33.40 22.80
CA LEU A 134 25.82 -33.54 22.37
C LEU A 134 24.92 -33.82 23.59
N MET A 135 24.54 -32.76 24.28
CA MET A 135 23.62 -32.82 25.42
C MET A 135 22.16 -32.76 24.92
N PRO A 136 21.21 -33.43 25.60
CA PRO A 136 19.78 -33.30 25.28
C PRO A 136 19.28 -31.86 25.23
N ALA A 137 19.85 -30.98 26.08
CA ALA A 137 19.55 -29.55 26.09
C ALA A 137 19.96 -28.86 24.77
N ALA A 138 21.13 -29.18 24.23
CA ALA A 138 21.59 -28.60 22.96
C ALA A 138 20.69 -29.03 21.78
N LEU A 139 20.15 -30.25 21.82
CA LEU A 139 19.19 -30.72 20.82
C LEU A 139 17.85 -29.98 20.95
N ALA A 140 17.36 -29.77 22.17
CA ALA A 140 16.15 -29.02 22.42
C ALA A 140 16.26 -27.56 21.97
N ASP A 141 17.40 -26.92 22.19
CA ASP A 141 17.65 -25.55 21.76
C ASP A 141 17.78 -25.43 20.24
N ALA A 142 18.45 -26.39 19.59
CA ALA A 142 18.51 -26.46 18.13
C ALA A 142 17.10 -26.64 17.52
N TYR A 143 16.27 -27.51 18.11
CA TYR A 143 14.89 -27.72 17.69
C TYR A 143 14.04 -26.45 17.85
N ARG A 144 14.14 -25.77 19.00
CA ARG A 144 13.47 -24.48 19.24
C ARG A 144 13.92 -23.39 18.27
N SER A 145 15.21 -23.34 17.92
CA SER A 145 15.74 -22.41 16.92
C SER A 145 15.19 -22.67 15.51
N VAL A 146 14.98 -23.94 15.14
CA VAL A 146 14.30 -24.30 13.89
C VAL A 146 12.83 -23.86 13.94
N LEU A 147 12.12 -24.17 15.02
CA LEU A 147 10.71 -23.76 15.17
C LEU A 147 10.55 -22.23 15.10
N LYS A 148 11.40 -21.45 15.76
CA LYS A 148 11.39 -19.98 15.66
C LYS A 148 11.65 -19.43 14.26
N ARG A 149 12.42 -20.16 13.44
CA ARG A 149 12.65 -19.78 12.03
C ARG A 149 11.47 -20.16 11.12
N LEU A 150 10.68 -21.15 11.55
CA LEU A 150 9.49 -21.59 10.85
C LEU A 150 8.23 -20.87 11.33
N GLU A 151 8.27 -20.20 12.49
CA GLU A 151 7.25 -19.25 12.90
C GLU A 151 7.15 -18.16 11.81
N PRO A 152 5.98 -18.03 11.14
CA PRO A 152 5.81 -17.02 10.11
C PRO A 152 6.09 -15.64 10.70
N PHE A 153 6.99 -14.88 10.06
CA PHE A 153 7.27 -13.46 10.40
C PHE A 153 6.00 -12.59 10.41
N PHE A 154 4.95 -13.07 9.76
CA PHE A 154 3.65 -12.45 9.72
C PHE A 154 2.60 -13.48 10.13
N ALA A 155 2.37 -13.61 11.43
CA ALA A 155 0.98 -13.71 11.85
C ALA A 155 0.34 -12.36 11.48
N LEU A 156 -0.01 -12.18 10.19
CA LEU A 156 -0.95 -11.15 9.80
C LEU A 156 -2.09 -11.33 10.77
N GLN A 157 -2.31 -10.35 11.65
CA GLN A 157 -3.55 -10.30 12.36
C GLN A 157 -4.58 -10.32 11.25
N GLN A 158 -5.29 -11.43 11.12
CA GLN A 158 -6.60 -11.43 10.52
C GLN A 158 -7.44 -10.56 11.45
N THR A 159 -7.22 -9.25 11.42
CA THR A 159 -8.31 -8.31 11.51
C THR A 159 -9.18 -8.74 10.37
N SER A 160 -10.18 -9.57 10.69
CA SER A 160 -11.38 -9.64 9.90
C SER A 160 -11.71 -8.19 9.61
N ILE A 161 -11.53 -7.77 8.37
CA ILE A 161 -12.09 -6.52 7.89
C ILE A 161 -13.58 -6.78 8.10
N GLU A 162 -14.11 -6.33 9.24
CA GLU A 162 -15.54 -6.24 9.43
C GLU A 162 -16.02 -5.52 8.18
N ARG A 163 -16.99 -6.10 7.46
CA ARG A 163 -17.57 -5.47 6.28
C ARG A 163 -18.17 -4.15 6.74
N VAL A 164 -17.36 -3.10 6.70
CA VAL A 164 -17.80 -1.74 6.91
C VAL A 164 -18.60 -1.42 5.66
N LYS A 165 -19.89 -1.12 5.83
CA LYS A 165 -20.73 -0.67 4.73
C LYS A 165 -20.06 0.51 4.02
N SER A 166 -20.13 0.55 2.69
CA SER A 166 -19.58 1.68 1.96
C SER A 166 -20.38 2.95 2.23
N ILE A 167 -19.79 4.11 1.93
CA ILE A 167 -20.49 5.39 2.03
C ILE A 167 -21.69 5.40 1.08
N GLU A 168 -21.55 4.83 -0.12
CA GLU A 168 -22.61 4.72 -1.13
C GLU A 168 -23.79 3.88 -0.63
N GLU A 169 -23.53 2.69 -0.08
CA GLU A 169 -24.56 1.84 0.51
C GLU A 169 -25.31 2.58 1.62
N ARG A 170 -24.58 3.34 2.44
CA ARG A 170 -25.18 4.09 3.55
C ARG A 170 -26.01 5.29 3.06
N ILE A 171 -25.59 5.94 1.98
CA ILE A 171 -26.36 7.01 1.31
C ILE A 171 -27.69 6.45 0.79
N GLU A 172 -27.68 5.27 0.18
CA GLU A 172 -28.91 4.63 -0.32
C GLU A 172 -29.89 4.28 0.82
N GLU A 173 -29.39 3.69 1.91
CA GLU A 173 -30.18 3.38 3.10
C GLU A 173 -30.82 4.64 3.71
N LEU A 174 -30.04 5.71 3.87
CA LEU A 174 -30.52 6.99 4.40
C LEU A 174 -31.58 7.61 3.49
N THR A 175 -31.36 7.56 2.18
CA THR A 175 -32.31 8.09 1.19
C THR A 175 -33.60 7.28 1.18
N GLY A 176 -33.52 5.95 1.29
CA GLY A 176 -34.68 5.06 1.41
C GLY A 176 -35.49 5.32 2.69
N ALA A 177 -34.80 5.48 3.82
CA ALA A 177 -35.44 5.80 5.09
C ALA A 177 -36.13 7.18 5.07
N LEU A 178 -35.53 8.18 4.42
CA LEU A 178 -36.11 9.53 4.24
C LEU A 178 -37.30 9.54 3.26
N LYS A 179 -37.36 8.61 2.30
CA LYS A 179 -38.55 8.43 1.46
C LYS A 179 -39.73 7.86 2.26
N ALA A 180 -39.47 6.99 3.23
CA ALA A 180 -40.50 6.37 4.06
C ALA A 180 -40.94 7.27 5.23
N LYS A 181 -40.03 8.06 5.80
CA LYS A 181 -40.29 9.02 6.88
C LYS A 181 -39.72 10.38 6.49
N ALA A 182 -40.60 11.38 6.35
CA ALA A 182 -40.21 12.73 5.93
C ALA A 182 -39.18 13.41 6.84
N THR A 183 -39.11 12.99 8.10
CA THR A 183 -38.16 13.49 9.10
C THR A 183 -37.59 12.33 9.93
N MET A 184 -36.32 12.44 10.33
CA MET A 184 -35.65 11.48 11.20
C MET A 184 -34.59 12.13 12.08
N ARG A 185 -34.28 11.49 13.21
CA ARG A 185 -33.20 11.91 14.11
C ARG A 185 -31.92 11.19 13.74
N PHE A 186 -30.79 11.91 13.69
CA PHE A 186 -29.48 11.29 13.43
C PHE A 186 -29.09 10.26 14.50
N LYS A 187 -29.55 10.44 15.74
CA LYS A 187 -29.37 9.45 16.82
C LYS A 187 -29.96 8.08 16.47
N ASP A 188 -31.13 8.06 15.85
CA ASP A 188 -31.79 6.82 15.43
C ASP A 188 -31.03 6.15 14.26
N VAL A 189 -30.38 6.95 13.42
CA VAL A 189 -29.52 6.49 12.31
C VAL A 189 -28.26 5.81 12.83
N ILE A 190 -27.58 6.39 13.82
CA ILE A 190 -26.35 5.81 14.38
C ILE A 190 -26.63 4.70 15.40
N ALA A 191 -27.83 4.64 15.97
CA ALA A 191 -28.22 3.55 16.87
C ALA A 191 -28.25 2.19 16.18
N SER A 192 -28.39 2.16 14.84
CA SER A 192 -28.29 0.94 14.04
C SER A 192 -26.86 0.55 13.66
N ALA A 193 -25.84 1.35 14.04
CA ALA A 193 -24.45 1.09 13.70
C ALA A 193 -23.80 0.14 14.73
N GLY A 194 -23.19 -0.94 14.25
CA GLY A 194 -22.51 -1.94 15.07
C GLY A 194 -21.08 -1.58 15.48
N SER A 195 -20.47 -0.60 14.81
CA SER A 195 -19.07 -0.20 15.07
C SER A 195 -18.84 1.31 14.98
N LYS A 196 -17.74 1.78 15.57
CA LYS A 196 -17.33 3.20 15.47
C LYS A 196 -17.11 3.63 14.02
N VAL A 197 -16.62 2.72 13.17
CA VAL A 197 -16.37 3.01 11.75
C VAL A 197 -17.70 3.22 11.02
N GLU A 198 -18.73 2.41 11.29
CA GLU A 198 -20.06 2.61 10.72
C GLU A 198 -20.71 3.92 11.15
N VAL A 199 -20.44 4.39 12.38
CA VAL A 199 -20.90 5.72 12.84
C VAL A 199 -20.24 6.83 12.01
N VAL A 200 -18.92 6.74 11.78
CA VAL A 200 -18.18 7.71 10.94
C VAL A 200 -18.70 7.68 9.51
N VAL A 201 -18.89 6.50 8.92
CA VAL A 201 -19.45 6.35 7.56
C VAL A 201 -20.86 6.94 7.47
N SER A 202 -21.72 6.71 8.48
CA SER A 202 -23.07 7.29 8.53
C SER A 202 -23.04 8.82 8.60
N PHE A 203 -22.07 9.39 9.33
CA PHE A 203 -21.88 10.84 9.40
C PHE A 203 -21.37 11.41 8.08
N LEU A 204 -20.39 10.76 7.44
CA LEU A 204 -19.90 11.17 6.12
C LEU A 204 -20.99 11.08 5.04
N ALA A 205 -21.80 10.03 5.06
CA ALA A 205 -22.96 9.88 4.18
C ALA A 205 -23.96 11.03 4.35
N LEU A 206 -24.23 11.46 5.59
CA LEU A 206 -25.08 12.62 5.87
C LEU A 206 -24.48 13.92 5.32
N LEU A 207 -23.17 14.15 5.51
CA LEU A 207 -22.48 15.32 4.98
C LEU A 207 -22.50 15.35 3.44
N GLU A 208 -22.35 14.19 2.80
CA GLU A 208 -22.44 14.09 1.35
C GLU A 208 -23.86 14.39 0.84
N LEU A 209 -24.90 13.90 1.53
CA LEU A 209 -26.30 14.23 1.22
C LEU A 209 -26.60 15.73 1.41
N LEU A 210 -26.01 16.37 2.42
CA LEU A 210 -26.08 17.82 2.62
C LEU A 210 -25.37 18.56 1.48
N ARG A 211 -24.17 18.11 1.09
CA ARG A 211 -23.41 18.68 -0.03
C ARG A 211 -24.20 18.62 -1.34
N ARG A 212 -24.92 17.52 -1.57
CA ARG A 212 -25.80 17.30 -2.73
C ARG A 212 -27.15 18.03 -2.64
N ARG A 213 -27.40 18.80 -1.57
CA ARG A 213 -28.69 19.46 -1.29
C ARG A 213 -29.89 18.51 -1.35
N SER A 214 -29.69 17.24 -0.99
CA SER A 214 -30.77 16.24 -0.98
C SER A 214 -31.49 16.19 0.37
N VAL A 215 -30.83 16.66 1.42
CA VAL A 215 -31.35 16.72 2.79
C VAL A 215 -31.08 18.09 3.41
N ARG A 216 -31.95 18.50 4.33
CA ARG A 216 -31.78 19.65 5.21
C ARG A 216 -31.57 19.13 6.62
N VAL A 217 -30.62 19.72 7.33
CA VAL A 217 -30.32 19.36 8.72
C VAL A 217 -30.57 20.57 9.61
N LYS A 218 -31.22 20.36 10.75
CA LYS A 218 -31.43 21.35 11.81
C LYS A 218 -30.86 20.83 13.12
N GLN A 219 -30.15 21.70 13.83
CA GLN A 219 -29.63 21.44 15.17
C GLN A 219 -29.76 22.74 15.97
N ASP A 220 -30.58 22.71 17.02
CA ASP A 220 -30.93 23.92 17.78
C ASP A 220 -29.83 24.34 18.78
N ASP A 221 -29.17 23.35 19.40
CA ASP A 221 -28.11 23.56 20.40
C ASP A 221 -26.79 22.89 19.98
N HIS A 222 -25.65 23.41 20.46
CA HIS A 222 -24.36 22.77 20.28
C HIS A 222 -24.36 21.37 20.91
N TYR A 223 -23.98 20.35 20.13
CA TYR A 223 -24.08 18.94 20.53
C TYR A 223 -25.52 18.45 20.82
N GLY A 224 -26.52 19.25 20.44
CA GLY A 224 -27.93 18.92 20.52
C GLY A 224 -28.36 17.90 19.47
N GLU A 225 -29.65 17.57 19.48
CA GLU A 225 -30.20 16.61 18.54
C GLU A 225 -30.16 17.13 17.09
N ILE A 226 -29.74 16.25 16.17
CA ILE A 226 -29.63 16.58 14.75
C ILE A 226 -30.86 16.00 14.05
N MET A 227 -31.73 16.89 13.58
CA MET A 227 -32.93 16.55 12.81
C MET A 227 -32.60 16.59 11.33
N ILE A 228 -32.93 15.52 10.62
CA ILE A 228 -32.72 15.35 9.18
C ILE A 228 -34.08 15.38 8.50
N GLU A 229 -34.26 16.30 7.56
CA GLU A 229 -35.46 16.49 6.77
C GLU A 229 -35.09 16.38 5.29
N ARG A 230 -36.04 15.94 4.45
CA ARG A 230 -35.83 15.96 3.00
C ARG A 230 -35.77 17.42 2.49
N TYR A 231 -34.84 17.68 1.58
CA TYR A 231 -34.80 18.96 0.87
C TYR A 231 -35.89 18.98 -0.21
N GLU A 232 -36.80 19.96 -0.15
CA GLU A 232 -37.74 20.28 -1.24
C GLU A 232 -37.07 21.13 -2.32
#